data_AF-A0A7R9UVR1-F1
#
_entry.id   AF-A0A7R9UVR1-F1
#
_cell.length_a   1.000
_cell.length_b   1.000
_cell.length_c   1.000
_cell.angle_alpha   90.00
_cell.angle_beta   90.00
_cell.angle_gamma   90.00
#
_symmetry.space_group_name_H-M   'P 1'
#
loop_
_entity.id
_entity.type
_entity.pdbx_description
1 polymer ?
#
loop_
_entity_poly.entity_id
_entity_poly.type
_entity_poly.pdbx_seq_one_letter_code
_entity_poly.pdbx_strand_id
1 'polypeptide(L)'
;ALVLCVFAIIGMQLFGQLPSATRDNFSNFGQALLATFVVMTGDGWTALMAGYYTHAPMTSAAYFVSLIVVSNYVLLNLIIAIMLAAFDDLDDDDDDKTGGGDGGGGGDGELVSG
;
A
#
# COMPACT_ATOMS: atom_id res chain seq x y z
N ALA A 1 3.68 6.46 -0.23
CA ALA A 1 4.25 7.74 -0.71
C ALA A 1 5.74 7.90 -0.39
N LEU A 2 6.17 7.82 0.87
CA LEU A 2 7.59 8.02 1.24
C LEU A 2 8.57 7.06 0.56
N VAL A 3 8.25 5.75 0.55
CA VAL A 3 9.08 4.73 -0.10
C VAL A 3 9.29 5.04 -1.59
N LEU A 4 8.22 5.46 -2.28
CA LEU A 4 8.26 5.90 -3.68
C LEU A 4 9.23 7.06 -3.89
N CYS A 5 9.17 8.11 -3.06
CA CYS A 5 10.05 9.26 -3.17
C CYS A 5 11.52 8.91 -2.89
N VAL A 6 11.78 8.09 -1.87
CA VAL A 6 13.15 7.67 -1.52
C VAL A 6 13.77 6.86 -2.65
N PHE A 7 13.06 5.86 -3.17
CA PHE A 7 13.56 5.07 -4.30
C PHE A 7 13.71 5.92 -5.57
N ALA A 8 12.79 6.85 -5.85
CA ALA A 8 12.93 7.77 -6.98
C ALA A 8 14.22 8.61 -6.90
N ILE A 9 14.56 9.14 -5.72
CA ILE A 9 15.81 9.90 -5.53
C ILE A 9 17.04 9.02 -5.69
N ILE A 10 17.03 7.82 -5.12
CA ILE A 10 18.12 6.85 -5.28
C ILE A 10 18.29 6.48 -6.77
N GLY A 11 17.19 6.24 -7.48
CA GLY A 11 17.20 5.95 -8.91
C GLY A 11 17.79 7.10 -9.73
N MET A 12 17.50 8.36 -9.40
CA MET A 12 18.15 9.52 -10.03
C MET A 12 19.66 9.55 -9.77
N GLN A 13 20.10 9.24 -8.55
CA GLN A 13 21.52 9.22 -8.21
C GLN A 13 22.28 8.11 -8.94
N LEU A 14 21.65 6.96 -9.15
CA LEU A 14 22.27 5.80 -9.79
C LEU A 14 22.20 5.85 -11.33
N PHE A 15 21.08 6.30 -11.88
CA PHE A 15 20.76 6.15 -13.30
C PHE A 15 20.47 7.48 -14.01
N GLY A 16 20.36 8.61 -13.30
CA GLY A 16 19.95 9.88 -13.89
C GLY A 16 20.93 10.48 -14.89
N GLN A 17 22.20 10.06 -14.86
CA GLN A 17 23.22 10.47 -15.84
C GLN A 17 23.42 9.43 -16.95
N LEU A 18 22.79 8.27 -16.86
CA LEU A 18 22.95 7.22 -17.86
C LEU A 18 22.04 7.48 -19.07
N PRO A 19 22.51 7.18 -20.29
CA PRO A 19 21.66 7.22 -21.47
C PRO A 19 20.52 6.22 -21.32
N SER A 20 19.28 6.70 -21.26
CA SER A 20 18.09 5.85 -21.31
C SER A 20 17.51 5.86 -22.71
N ALA A 21 17.21 4.67 -23.25
CA ALA A 21 16.49 4.52 -24.51
C ALA A 21 14.96 4.67 -24.34
N THR A 22 14.46 4.72 -23.10
CA THR A 22 13.03 4.73 -22.77
C THR A 22 12.56 6.11 -22.31
N ARG A 23 11.32 6.47 -22.69
CA ARG A 23 10.66 7.71 -22.27
C ARG A 23 10.52 7.78 -20.75
N ASP A 24 10.28 6.63 -20.12
CA ASP A 24 10.30 6.46 -18.68
C ASP A 24 11.77 6.27 -18.26
N ASN A 25 12.29 7.20 -17.47
CA ASN A 25 13.69 7.22 -17.08
C ASN A 25 13.92 7.99 -15.77
N PHE A 26 15.14 7.95 -15.27
CA PHE A 26 15.52 8.59 -14.01
C PHE A 26 16.19 9.96 -14.19
N SER A 27 15.95 10.65 -15.33
CA SER A 27 16.64 11.92 -15.65
C SER A 27 16.24 13.11 -14.77
N ASN A 28 15.00 13.13 -14.29
CA ASN A 28 14.46 14.18 -13.43
C ASN A 28 13.49 13.58 -12.42
N PHE A 29 13.18 14.35 -11.36
CA PHE A 29 12.41 13.86 -10.24
C PHE A 29 11.01 13.37 -10.63
N GLY A 30 10.30 14.09 -11.50
CA GLY A 30 8.96 13.70 -11.93
C GLY A 30 8.97 12.38 -12.70
N GLN A 31 9.89 12.23 -13.65
CA GLN A 31 10.04 10.98 -14.41
C GLN A 31 10.53 9.83 -13.54
N ALA A 32 11.44 10.08 -12.61
CA ALA A 32 11.90 9.09 -11.65
C ALA A 32 10.77 8.60 -10.74
N LEU A 33 9.87 9.51 -10.33
CA LEU A 33 8.70 9.16 -9.53
C LEU A 33 7.73 8.27 -10.32
N LEU A 34 7.45 8.63 -11.58
CA LEU A 34 6.60 7.84 -12.48
C LEU A 34 7.22 6.47 -12.79
N ALA A 35 8.51 6.43 -13.13
CA ALA A 35 9.25 5.19 -13.39
C ALA A 35 9.23 4.27 -12.17
N THR A 36 9.45 4.80 -10.96
CA THR A 36 9.39 4.03 -9.72
C THR A 36 7.97 3.53 -9.44
N PHE A 37 6.94 4.32 -9.75
CA PHE A 37 5.54 3.91 -9.65
C PHE A 37 5.21 2.77 -10.62
N VAL A 38 5.65 2.85 -11.87
CA VAL A 38 5.48 1.77 -12.87
C VAL A 38 6.15 0.48 -12.40
N VAL A 39 7.35 0.55 -11.82
CA VAL A 39 8.00 -0.64 -11.24
C VAL A 39 7.20 -1.18 -10.04
N MET A 40 6.65 -0.31 -9.20
CA MET A 40 5.82 -0.68 -8.06
C MET A 40 4.53 -1.40 -8.49
N THR A 41 3.94 -1.04 -9.64
CA THR A 41 2.77 -1.76 -10.19
C THR A 41 3.13 -3.08 -10.87
N GLY A 42 4.42 -3.36 -11.08
CA GLY A 42 4.89 -4.60 -11.69
C GLY A 42 4.74 -4.67 -13.21
N ASP A 43 4.40 -3.55 -13.87
CA ASP A 43 4.28 -3.47 -15.32
C ASP A 43 5.48 -2.74 -15.94
N GLY A 44 5.93 -3.15 -17.14
CA GLY A 44 6.99 -2.45 -17.88
C GLY A 44 8.39 -2.38 -17.24
N TRP A 45 8.59 -2.90 -16.02
CA TRP A 45 9.85 -2.75 -15.26
C TRP A 45 11.04 -3.48 -15.87
N THR A 46 10.82 -4.59 -16.57
CA THR A 46 11.89 -5.36 -17.22
C THR A 46 12.51 -4.58 -18.37
N ALA A 47 11.69 -3.91 -19.17
CA ALA A 47 12.15 -3.03 -20.26
C ALA A 47 12.93 -1.83 -19.72
N LEU A 48 12.43 -1.24 -18.62
CA LEU A 48 13.12 -0.14 -17.94
C LEU A 48 14.48 -0.58 -17.38
N MET A 49 14.54 -1.72 -16.70
CA MET A 49 15.79 -2.30 -16.19
C MET A 49 16.78 -2.60 -17.33
N ALA A 50 16.30 -3.18 -18.43
CA ALA A 50 17.13 -3.52 -19.58
C ALA A 50 17.84 -2.29 -20.19
N GLY A 51 17.21 -1.11 -20.13
CA GLY A 51 17.82 0.15 -20.54
C GLY A 51 19.10 0.51 -19.78
N TYR A 52 19.18 0.18 -18.49
CA TYR A 52 20.34 0.48 -17.64
C TYR A 52 21.29 -0.72 -17.45
N TYR A 53 20.81 -1.94 -17.70
CA TYR A 53 21.56 -3.17 -17.50
C TYR A 53 22.85 -3.23 -18.30
N THR A 54 22.88 -2.63 -19.49
CA THR A 54 24.06 -2.57 -20.37
C THR A 54 25.20 -1.74 -19.78
N HIS A 55 24.89 -0.75 -18.93
CA HIS A 55 25.87 0.16 -18.35
C HIS A 55 26.24 -0.23 -16.91
N ALA A 56 25.27 -0.74 -16.14
CA ALA A 56 25.47 -1.09 -14.73
C ALA A 56 24.66 -2.34 -14.35
N PRO A 57 25.07 -3.55 -14.77
CA PRO A 57 24.24 -4.76 -14.64
C PRO A 57 23.98 -5.14 -13.18
N MET A 58 25.02 -5.13 -12.33
CA MET A 58 24.90 -5.51 -10.93
C MET A 58 24.06 -4.51 -10.14
N THR A 59 24.33 -3.21 -10.32
CA THR A 59 23.62 -2.12 -9.63
C THR A 59 22.16 -2.03 -10.09
N SER A 60 21.90 -2.19 -11.38
CA SER A 60 20.55 -2.21 -11.93
C SER A 60 19.75 -3.38 -11.37
N ALA A 61 20.30 -4.61 -11.44
CA ALA A 61 19.61 -5.77 -10.88
C ALA A 61 19.31 -5.60 -9.38
N ALA A 62 20.29 -5.16 -8.58
CA ALA A 62 20.11 -4.95 -7.16
C ALA A 62 19.04 -3.88 -6.85
N TYR A 63 19.04 -2.75 -7.57
CA TYR A 63 18.05 -1.69 -7.39
C TYR A 63 16.63 -2.16 -7.75
N PHE A 64 16.42 -2.74 -8.94
CA PHE A 64 15.09 -3.14 -9.39
C PHE A 64 14.52 -4.29 -8.55
N VAL A 65 15.35 -5.28 -8.19
CA VAL A 65 14.91 -6.41 -7.34
C VAL A 65 14.55 -5.92 -5.95
N SER A 66 15.38 -5.08 -5.32
CA SER A 66 15.07 -4.53 -3.99
C SER A 66 13.82 -3.66 -4.03
N LEU A 67 13.64 -2.85 -5.07
CA LEU A 67 12.44 -2.03 -5.28
C LEU A 67 11.18 -2.90 -5.39
N ILE A 68 11.21 -3.99 -6.15
CA ILE A 68 10.07 -4.93 -6.28
C ILE A 68 9.75 -5.59 -4.94
N VAL A 69 10.76 -6.10 -4.22
CA VAL A 69 10.56 -6.77 -2.92
C VAL A 69 9.97 -5.82 -1.89
N VAL A 70 10.54 -4.61 -1.75
CA VAL A 70 10.04 -3.62 -0.79
C VAL A 70 8.66 -3.13 -1.19
N SER A 71 8.41 -2.90 -2.49
CA SER A 71 7.11 -2.48 -3.00
C SER A 71 6.03 -3.49 -2.70
N ASN A 72 6.29 -4.77 -2.98
CA ASN A 72 5.34 -5.84 -2.69
C ASN A 72 5.07 -5.98 -1.20
N TYR A 73 6.09 -5.87 -0.35
CA TYR A 73 5.91 -5.93 1.10
C TYR A 73 4.99 -4.79 1.61
N VAL A 74 5.20 -3.57 1.11
CA VAL A 74 4.37 -2.42 1.47
C VAL A 74 2.95 -2.57 0.93
N LEU A 75 2.77 -3.04 -0.31
CA LEU A 75 1.45 -3.27 -0.90
C LEU A 75 0.68 -4.35 -0.16
N LEU A 76 1.32 -5.47 0.18
CA LEU A 76 0.70 -6.56 0.94
C LEU A 76 0.28 -6.07 2.33
N ASN A 77 1.15 -5.34 3.03
CA ASN A 77 0.80 -4.78 4.35
C ASN A 77 -0.35 -3.79 4.27
N LEU A 78 -0.45 -3.00 3.19
CA LEU A 78 -1.58 -2.10 2.96
C LEU A 78 -2.88 -2.87 2.71
N ILE A 79 -2.84 -3.93 1.90
CA ILE A 79 -4.00 -4.79 1.64
C ILE A 79 -4.45 -5.48 2.92
N ILE A 80 -3.52 -6.01 3.71
CA ILE A 80 -3.83 -6.64 5.01
C ILE A 80 -4.49 -5.63 5.95
N ALA A 81 -3.97 -4.41 6.05
CA ALA A 81 -4.57 -3.38 6.89
C ALA A 81 -6.00 -3.04 6.46
N ILE A 82 -6.26 -2.92 5.15
CA ILE A 82 -7.60 -2.65 4.62
C ILE A 82 -8.54 -3.85 4.87
N MET A 83 -8.06 -5.08 4.69
CA MET A 83 -8.84 -6.29 4.92
C MET A 83 -9.21 -6.44 6.41
N LEU A 84 -8.28 -6.15 7.32
CA LEU A 84 -8.54 -6.19 8.76
C LEU A 84 -9.59 -5.16 9.15
N ALA A 85 -9.46 -3.91 8.67
CA ALA A 85 -10.47 -2.89 8.93
C ALA A 85 -11.85 -3.29 8.39
N ALA A 86 -11.91 -3.95 7.23
CA ALA A 86 -13.18 -4.44 6.67
C ALA A 86 -13.79 -5.63 7.45
N PHE A 87 -12.98 -6.42 8.18
CA PHE A 87 -13.50 -7.47 9.05
C PHE A 87 -13.96 -6.90 10.40
N ASP A 88 -13.22 -5.95 10.97
CA ASP A 88 -13.62 -5.26 12.19
C ASP A 88 -14.98 -4.53 11.99
N ASP A 89 -15.19 -3.87 10.84
CA ASP A 89 -16.47 -3.22 10.49
C ASP A 89 -17.65 -4.20 10.39
N LEU A 90 -17.43 -5.48 10.05
CA LEU A 90 -18.49 -6.49 9.94
C LEU A 90 -18.87 -7.07 11.30
N ASP A 91 -17.91 -7.22 12.21
CA ASP A 91 -18.14 -7.77 13.55
C ASP A 91 -18.94 -6.76 14.42
N ASP A 92 -18.74 -5.46 14.25
CA ASP A 92 -19.46 -4.41 14.98
C ASP A 92 -20.97 -4.30 14.61
N ASP A 93 -21.37 -4.68 13.38
CA ASP A 93 -22.76 -4.60 12.87
C ASP A 93 -23.72 -5.69 13.43
N ASP A 94 -23.16 -6.76 14.02
CA ASP A 94 -23.90 -7.89 14.60
C ASP A 94 -24.23 -7.69 16.11
N ASP A 95 -23.48 -6.87 16.84
CA ASP A 95 -23.70 -6.62 18.27
C ASP A 95 -24.82 -5.59 18.56
N ASP A 96 -25.19 -4.75 17.59
CA ASP A 96 -26.21 -3.70 17.77
C ASP A 96 -27.68 -4.19 17.65
N LYS A 97 -27.93 -5.49 17.44
CA LYS A 97 -29.30 -6.04 17.33
C LYS A 97 -29.82 -6.83 18.54
N THR A 98 -29.10 -6.91 19.65
CA THR A 98 -29.55 -7.69 20.83
C THR A 98 -29.95 -6.86 22.06
N GLY A 99 -29.86 -5.52 22.02
CA GLY A 99 -30.16 -4.64 23.17
C GLY A 99 -31.60 -4.15 23.31
N GLY A 100 -32.59 -4.76 22.66
CA GLY A 100 -33.94 -4.18 22.52
C GLY A 100 -35.10 -5.13 22.78
N GLY A 101 -35.06 -5.92 23.86
CA GLY A 101 -36.22 -6.74 24.21
C GLY A 101 -36.04 -7.63 25.43
N ASP A 102 -36.12 -7.05 26.63
CA ASP A 102 -36.94 -7.66 27.69
C ASP A 102 -37.23 -6.64 28.80
N GLY A 103 -38.46 -6.68 29.27
CA GLY A 103 -39.07 -5.80 30.26
C GLY A 103 -40.56 -6.08 30.36
N GLY A 104 -40.95 -7.34 30.17
CA GLY A 104 -42.31 -7.81 30.42
C GLY A 104 -42.60 -7.88 31.91
N GLY A 105 -43.69 -7.21 32.31
CA GLY A 105 -44.70 -7.70 33.24
C GLY A 105 -44.28 -8.24 34.61
N GLY A 106 -44.56 -7.46 35.66
CA GLY A 106 -44.76 -7.96 37.01
C GLY A 106 -45.73 -7.02 37.72
N GLY A 107 -46.97 -7.46 37.90
CA GLY A 107 -47.97 -6.72 38.64
C GLY A 107 -47.96 -7.11 40.11
N ASP A 108 -48.12 -6.12 40.97
CA ASP A 108 -48.51 -6.28 42.36
C ASP A 108 -49.02 -4.93 42.87
N GLY A 109 -50.34 -4.89 43.09
CA GLY A 109 -50.93 -3.85 43.90
C GLY A 109 -50.55 -4.07 45.36
N GLU A 110 -49.99 -3.05 46.01
CA GLU A 110 -49.96 -2.98 47.46
C GLU A 110 -50.28 -1.56 47.95
N LEU A 111 -51.55 -1.42 48.34
CA LEU A 111 -52.07 -0.80 49.58
C LEU A 111 -51.60 0.62 50.01
N VAL A 112 -52.59 1.52 50.01
CA VAL A 112 -52.98 2.43 51.11
C VAL A 112 -52.00 2.53 52.29
N SER A 113 -51.48 3.73 52.56
CA SER A 113 -51.64 4.49 53.82
C SER A 113 -50.72 5.71 53.87
N GLY A 114 -51.27 6.88 54.19
CA GLY A 114 -50.53 8.12 54.46
C GLY A 114 -51.36 9.36 54.20
#